data_AF-A0A373HPA7-F1
#
_entry.id   AF-A0A373HPA7-F1
#
_cell.length_a   1.000
_cell.length_b   1.000
_cell.length_c   1.000
_cell.angle_alpha   90.00
_cell.angle_beta   90.00
_cell.angle_gamma   90.00
#
_symmetry.space_group_name_H-M   'P 1'
#
loop_
_entity.id
_entity.type
_entity.pdbx_description
1 polymer ?
#
loop_
_entity_poly.entity_id
_entity_poly.type
_entity_poly.pdbx_seq_one_letter_code
_entity_poly.pdbx_strand_id
1 'polypeptide(L)'
;MTPLLKLIKKQDTISLIILILLIPVVTRLSKRVNFIYILLTSNYITLILNITYLVIMYKKVMIINGINHTLITRLGYKNTQQTTYSFMIIITLSFLIILYGFLFLIYGISHMNIKLLLMLVIYTFLYLFEISIIYLQFNRKSNILYIALPIIINLAYHYMFF
;
A
#
# COMPACT_ATOMS: atom_id res chain seq x y z
N MET A 1 14.93 9.64 -15.60
CA MET A 1 14.03 8.50 -15.30
C MET A 1 14.76 7.52 -14.40
N THR A 2 14.27 7.32 -13.18
CA THR A 2 15.05 6.75 -12.06
C THR A 2 15.29 5.24 -12.20
N PRO A 3 16.51 4.72 -11.93
CA PRO A 3 16.83 3.29 -11.98
C PRO A 3 15.96 2.44 -11.02
N LEU A 4 15.38 3.08 -10.00
CA LEU A 4 14.48 2.45 -9.04
C LEU A 4 13.17 1.94 -9.67
N LEU A 5 12.68 2.55 -10.76
CA LEU A 5 11.49 2.05 -11.46
C LEU A 5 11.69 0.65 -12.05
N LYS A 6 12.94 0.26 -12.38
CA LYS A 6 13.26 -1.10 -12.85
C LYS A 6 13.09 -2.17 -11.76
N LEU A 7 12.96 -1.78 -10.49
CA LEU A 7 12.68 -2.70 -9.38
C LEU A 7 11.21 -3.17 -9.36
N ILE A 8 10.34 -2.57 -10.18
CA ILE A 8 8.97 -3.03 -10.34
C ILE A 8 8.98 -4.26 -11.27
N LYS A 9 8.90 -5.45 -10.67
CA LYS A 9 8.75 -6.69 -11.45
C LYS A 9 7.35 -6.77 -12.04
N LYS A 10 7.26 -7.23 -13.30
CA LYS A 10 5.98 -7.47 -14.00
C LYS A 10 5.06 -8.44 -13.24
N GLN A 11 5.64 -9.46 -12.59
CA GLN A 11 4.87 -10.44 -11.81
C GLN A 11 4.13 -9.80 -10.63
N ASP A 12 4.80 -8.92 -9.88
CA ASP A 12 4.21 -8.24 -8.72
C ASP A 12 3.04 -7.35 -9.17
N THR A 13 3.20 -6.63 -10.29
CA THR A 13 2.12 -5.80 -10.85
C THR A 13 0.93 -6.64 -11.33
N ILE A 14 1.18 -7.80 -11.94
CA ILE A 14 0.11 -8.71 -12.38
C ILE A 14 -0.65 -9.24 -11.17
N SER A 15 0.04 -9.65 -10.10
CA SER A 15 -0.63 -10.12 -8.88
C SER A 15 -1.53 -9.06 -8.24
N LEU A 16 -1.08 -7.80 -8.20
CA LEU A 16 -1.89 -6.70 -7.67
C LEU A 16 -3.12 -6.44 -8.54
N ILE A 17 -2.98 -6.46 -9.87
CA ILE A 17 -4.10 -6.27 -10.80
C ILE A 17 -5.15 -7.37 -10.62
N ILE A 18 -4.72 -8.64 -10.52
CA ILE A 18 -5.64 -9.77 -10.31
C ILE A 18 -6.40 -9.61 -9.00
N LEU A 19 -5.72 -9.22 -7.92
CA LEU A 19 -6.35 -8.99 -6.61
C LEU A 19 -7.35 -7.84 -6.64
N ILE A 20 -7.04 -6.74 -7.33
CA ILE A 20 -7.96 -5.61 -7.52
C ILE A 20 -9.22 -6.08 -8.26
N LEU A 21 -9.06 -6.85 -9.34
CA LEU A 21 -10.17 -7.30 -10.18
C LEU A 21 -11.04 -8.35 -9.49
N LEU A 22 -10.51 -9.08 -8.50
CA LEU A 22 -11.27 -10.03 -7.68
C LEU A 22 -12.23 -9.35 -6.69
N ILE A 23 -11.98 -8.09 -6.31
CA ILE A 23 -12.84 -7.34 -5.38
C ILE A 23 -14.30 -7.39 -5.85
N PRO A 24 -14.68 -6.91 -7.05
CA PRO A 24 -16.07 -6.93 -7.50
C PRO A 24 -16.70 -8.30 -7.68
N VAL A 25 -15.89 -9.33 -7.93
CA VAL A 25 -16.38 -10.69 -8.14
C VAL A 25 -16.89 -11.29 -6.82
N VAL A 26 -16.16 -11.07 -5.73
CA VAL A 26 -16.48 -11.65 -4.42
C VAL A 26 -17.44 -10.76 -3.64
N THR A 27 -17.35 -9.45 -3.80
CA THR A 27 -18.23 -8.50 -3.10
C THR A 27 -19.49 -8.25 -3.93
N ARG A 28 -20.22 -9.33 -4.25
CA ARG A 28 -21.56 -9.25 -4.84
C ARG A 28 -22.55 -8.70 -3.80
N LEU A 29 -22.64 -7.39 -3.75
CA LEU A 29 -23.59 -6.69 -2.88
C LEU A 29 -24.92 -6.51 -3.63
N SER A 30 -26.02 -6.89 -2.98
CA SER A 30 -27.38 -6.83 -3.52
C SER A 30 -27.99 -5.41 -3.52
N LYS A 31 -27.26 -4.41 -3.01
CA LYS A 31 -27.68 -3.00 -2.92
C LYS A 31 -26.57 -2.06 -3.39
N ARG A 32 -26.92 -0.81 -3.74
CA ARG A 32 -25.94 0.25 -4.03
C ARG A 32 -25.16 0.58 -2.74
N VAL A 33 -23.92 0.11 -2.68
CA VAL A 33 -23.01 0.34 -1.55
C VAL A 33 -21.92 1.31 -1.98
N ASN A 34 -21.54 2.23 -1.10
CA ASN A 34 -20.49 3.21 -1.36
C ASN A 34 -19.12 2.54 -1.49
N PHE A 35 -18.27 3.00 -2.42
CA PHE A 35 -16.90 2.49 -2.58
C PHE A 35 -16.09 2.59 -1.28
N ILE A 36 -16.28 3.67 -0.50
CA ILE A 36 -15.60 3.90 0.78
C ILE A 36 -15.99 2.82 1.78
N TYR A 37 -17.27 2.44 1.77
CA TYR A 37 -17.75 1.37 2.64
C TYR A 37 -17.04 0.07 2.27
N ILE A 38 -16.97 -0.32 1.01
CA ILE A 38 -16.33 -1.58 0.57
C ILE A 38 -14.83 -1.62 0.88
N LEU A 39 -14.16 -0.47 0.80
CA LEU A 39 -12.76 -0.33 1.20
C LEU A 39 -12.57 -0.63 2.70
N LEU A 40 -13.46 -0.09 3.54
CA LEU A 40 -13.32 -0.08 5.00
C LEU A 40 -13.97 -1.27 5.70
N THR A 41 -15.12 -1.73 5.22
CA THR A 41 -15.71 -3.02 5.58
C THR A 41 -15.00 -4.19 4.90
N SER A 42 -13.80 -3.96 4.38
CA SER A 42 -12.72 -4.94 4.44
C SER A 42 -13.16 -6.38 4.15
N ASN A 43 -13.68 -6.60 2.94
CA ASN A 43 -13.78 -7.95 2.43
C ASN A 43 -12.39 -8.59 2.48
N TYR A 44 -12.30 -9.88 2.82
CA TYR A 44 -11.02 -10.58 2.96
C TYR A 44 -10.01 -10.30 1.83
N ILE A 45 -10.49 -10.04 0.61
CA ILE A 45 -9.65 -9.67 -0.54
C ILE A 45 -8.97 -8.31 -0.39
N THR A 46 -9.64 -7.27 0.11
CA THR A 46 -9.00 -5.95 0.29
C THR A 46 -7.94 -6.03 1.39
N LEU A 47 -8.18 -6.79 2.46
CA LEU A 47 -7.17 -7.11 3.47
C LEU A 47 -5.97 -7.86 2.86
N ILE A 48 -6.21 -8.92 2.08
CA ILE A 48 -5.15 -9.68 1.41
C ILE A 48 -4.35 -8.77 0.45
N LEU A 49 -5.04 -7.90 -0.29
CA LEU A 49 -4.43 -6.92 -1.18
C LEU A 49 -3.55 -5.93 -0.41
N ASN A 50 -3.98 -5.47 0.75
CA ASN A 50 -3.18 -4.59 1.61
C ASN A 50 -1.91 -5.28 2.11
N ILE A 51 -2.05 -6.49 2.65
CA ILE A 51 -0.94 -7.27 3.19
C ILE A 51 0.06 -7.63 2.08
N THR A 52 -0.42 -8.09 0.92
CA THR A 52 0.44 -8.41 -0.23
C THR A 52 1.20 -7.17 -0.72
N TYR A 53 0.54 -6.01 -0.75
CA TYR A 53 1.20 -4.75 -1.07
C TYR A 53 2.33 -4.40 -0.07
N LEU A 54 2.08 -4.50 1.24
CA LEU A 54 3.09 -4.27 2.27
C LEU A 54 4.29 -5.23 2.13
N VAL A 55 4.03 -6.51 1.83
CA VAL A 55 5.08 -7.52 1.57
C VAL A 55 5.93 -7.17 0.35
N ILE A 56 5.30 -6.71 -0.74
CA ILE A 56 6.04 -6.28 -1.94
C ILE A 56 6.92 -5.08 -1.61
N MET A 57 6.40 -4.10 -0.88
CA MET A 57 7.17 -2.90 -0.50
C MET A 57 8.34 -3.23 0.43
N TYR A 58 8.14 -4.12 1.40
CA TYR A 58 9.21 -4.64 2.24
C TYR A 58 10.33 -5.32 1.43
N LYS A 59 9.97 -6.21 0.49
CA LYS A 59 10.94 -6.86 -0.39
C LYS A 59 11.72 -5.86 -1.25
N LYS A 60 11.06 -4.79 -1.72
CA LYS A 60 11.72 -3.74 -2.49
C LYS A 60 12.75 -2.97 -1.67
N VAL A 61 12.44 -2.63 -0.41
CA VAL A 61 13.41 -2.00 0.49
C VAL A 61 14.60 -2.92 0.76
N MET A 62 14.39 -4.24 0.90
CA MET A 62 15.48 -5.19 1.04
C MET A 62 16.43 -5.20 -0.17
N ILE A 63 15.87 -5.19 -1.39
CA ILE A 63 16.68 -5.16 -2.62
C ILE A 63 17.47 -3.85 -2.70
N ILE A 64 16.83 -2.72 -2.39
CA ILE A 64 17.50 -1.42 -2.32
C ILE A 64 18.64 -1.46 -1.31
N ASN A 65 18.38 -1.99 -0.11
CA ASN A 65 19.39 -2.15 0.94
C ASN A 65 20.59 -3.01 0.49
N GLY A 66 20.38 -4.05 -0.31
CA GLY A 66 21.46 -4.85 -0.89
C GLY A 66 22.36 -4.07 -1.87
N ILE A 67 21.81 -3.04 -2.52
CA ILE A 67 22.50 -2.20 -3.51
C ILE A 67 22.99 -0.89 -2.87
N ASN A 68 22.65 -0.62 -1.60
CA ASN A 68 22.93 0.64 -0.90
C ASN A 68 24.41 1.04 -0.97
N HIS A 69 25.35 0.11 -0.83
CA HIS A 69 26.78 0.44 -0.89
C HIS A 69 27.16 1.09 -2.24
N THR A 70 26.58 0.63 -3.34
CA THR A 70 26.83 1.20 -4.68
C THR A 70 26.03 2.48 -4.94
N LEU A 71 24.88 2.67 -4.27
CA LEU A 71 24.08 3.89 -4.37
C LEU A 71 24.67 5.03 -3.54
N ILE A 72 25.10 4.74 -2.32
CA ILE A 72 25.67 5.71 -1.37
C ILE A 72 26.96 6.30 -1.92
N THR A 73 27.81 5.47 -2.54
CA THR A 73 29.06 5.93 -3.17
C THR A 73 28.86 6.87 -4.36
N ARG A 74 27.70 6.79 -5.05
CA ARG A 74 27.42 7.60 -6.24
C ARG A 74 26.58 8.86 -5.98
N LEU A 75 25.62 8.79 -5.06
CA LEU A 75 24.64 9.86 -4.83
C LEU A 75 24.82 10.56 -3.48
N GLY A 76 25.55 9.94 -2.55
CA GLY A 76 25.68 10.39 -1.17
C GLY A 76 24.55 9.86 -0.27
N TYR A 77 24.85 9.71 1.02
CA TYR A 77 23.95 9.09 1.99
C TYR A 77 22.59 9.81 2.14
N LYS A 78 22.61 11.13 2.35
CA LYS A 78 21.38 11.92 2.54
C LYS A 78 20.45 11.86 1.31
N ASN A 79 21.04 11.91 0.11
CA ASN A 79 20.28 11.88 -1.13
C ASN A 79 19.71 10.48 -1.42
N THR A 80 20.45 9.41 -1.15
CA THR A 80 19.93 8.03 -1.29
C THR A 80 18.79 7.76 -0.32
N GLN A 81 18.89 8.26 0.91
CA GLN A 81 17.83 8.18 1.90
C GLN A 81 16.57 8.93 1.43
N GLN A 82 16.69 10.18 0.99
CA GLN A 82 15.55 10.97 0.52
C GLN A 82 14.91 10.41 -0.76
N THR A 83 15.72 9.94 -1.71
CA THR A 83 15.23 9.38 -2.98
C THR A 83 14.53 8.05 -2.81
N THR A 84 14.96 7.22 -1.86
CA THR A 84 14.29 5.94 -1.56
C THR A 84 12.98 6.17 -0.82
N TYR A 85 12.95 7.10 0.14
CA TYR A 85 11.71 7.49 0.80
C TYR A 85 10.68 8.07 -0.17
N SER A 86 11.09 9.04 -1.00
CA SER A 86 10.18 9.65 -1.97
C SER A 86 9.66 8.64 -2.99
N PHE A 87 10.51 7.70 -3.42
CA PHE A 87 10.09 6.59 -4.28
C PHE A 87 9.03 5.71 -3.63
N MET A 88 9.19 5.35 -2.35
CA MET A 88 8.21 4.54 -1.62
C MET A 88 6.87 5.27 -1.52
N ILE A 89 6.88 6.56 -1.15
CA ILE A 89 5.67 7.39 -1.04
C ILE A 89 4.98 7.54 -2.39
N ILE A 90 5.70 7.87 -3.47
CA ILE A 90 5.11 8.04 -4.81
C ILE A 90 4.44 6.74 -5.28
N ILE A 91 5.07 5.58 -5.06
CA ILE A 91 4.45 4.30 -5.42
C ILE A 91 3.18 4.04 -4.60
N THR A 92 3.20 4.32 -3.29
CA THR A 92 2.00 4.14 -2.45
C THR A 92 0.84 5.02 -2.88
N LEU A 93 1.11 6.29 -3.19
CA LEU A 93 0.08 7.20 -3.67
C LEU A 93 -0.46 6.75 -5.03
N SER A 94 0.41 6.29 -5.93
CA SER A 94 -0.03 5.76 -7.22
C SER A 94 -0.91 4.52 -7.07
N PHE A 95 -0.58 3.62 -6.14
CA PHE A 95 -1.39 2.46 -5.81
C PHE A 95 -2.76 2.84 -5.24
N LEU A 96 -2.81 3.77 -4.28
CA LEU A 96 -4.05 4.25 -3.69
C LEU A 96 -4.95 4.94 -4.73
N ILE A 97 -4.39 5.74 -5.64
CA ILE A 97 -5.14 6.38 -6.72
C ILE A 97 -5.78 5.32 -7.62
N ILE A 98 -5.03 4.30 -8.02
CA ILE A 98 -5.55 3.20 -8.87
C ILE A 98 -6.65 2.44 -8.12
N LEU A 99 -6.43 2.09 -6.85
CA LEU A 99 -7.40 1.35 -6.03
C LEU A 99 -8.70 2.14 -5.85
N TYR A 100 -8.59 3.41 -5.43
CA TYR A 100 -9.74 4.27 -5.20
C TYR A 100 -10.48 4.60 -6.49
N GLY A 101 -9.74 4.88 -7.57
CA GLY A 101 -10.32 5.12 -8.89
C GLY A 101 -11.10 3.90 -9.40
N PHE A 102 -10.54 2.70 -9.25
CA PHE A 102 -11.19 1.46 -9.65
C PHE A 102 -12.48 1.19 -8.84
N LEU A 103 -12.40 1.31 -7.51
CA LEU A 103 -13.57 1.09 -6.64
C LEU A 103 -14.65 2.15 -6.87
N PHE A 104 -14.25 3.40 -7.12
CA PHE A 104 -15.16 4.47 -7.50
C PHE A 104 -15.91 4.17 -8.80
N LEU A 105 -15.23 3.66 -9.83
CA LEU A 105 -15.84 3.30 -11.12
C LEU A 105 -16.89 2.19 -10.98
N ILE A 106 -16.67 1.22 -10.08
CA ILE A 106 -17.55 0.06 -9.92
C ILE A 106 -18.75 0.36 -9.02
N TYR A 107 -18.51 1.03 -7.89
CA TYR A 107 -19.52 1.17 -6.82
C TYR A 107 -20.12 2.58 -6.72
N GLY A 108 -19.48 3.57 -7.32
CA GLY A 108 -19.94 4.96 -7.32
C GLY A 108 -19.96 5.62 -5.93
N ILE A 109 -20.54 6.82 -5.88
CA ILE A 109 -20.61 7.70 -4.70
C ILE A 109 -22.05 7.73 -4.16
N SER A 110 -22.62 6.57 -3.86
CA SER A 110 -23.95 6.54 -3.22
C SER A 110 -23.83 6.82 -1.72
N HIS A 111 -24.73 7.64 -1.16
CA HIS A 111 -24.83 7.94 0.27
C HIS A 111 -23.50 8.37 0.95
N MET A 112 -22.86 9.42 0.44
CA MET A 112 -21.71 10.04 1.12
C MET A 112 -22.15 10.70 2.43
N ASN A 113 -21.44 10.38 3.51
CA ASN A 113 -21.57 11.05 4.80
C ASN A 113 -20.20 11.60 5.20
N ILE A 114 -20.17 12.72 5.94
CA ILE A 114 -18.93 13.37 6.42
C ILE A 114 -18.07 12.37 7.19
N LYS A 115 -18.71 11.48 7.98
CA LYS A 115 -18.03 10.42 8.73
C LYS A 115 -17.28 9.44 7.81
N LEU A 116 -17.85 9.03 6.68
CA LEU A 116 -17.20 8.13 5.72
C LEU A 116 -16.00 8.79 5.05
N LEU A 117 -16.14 10.07 4.69
CA LEU A 117 -15.05 10.83 4.08
C LEU A 117 -13.88 11.01 5.05
N LEU A 118 -14.15 11.30 6.32
CA LEU A 118 -13.13 11.36 7.37
C LEU A 118 -12.43 10.00 7.55
N MET A 119 -13.17 8.89 7.47
CA MET A 119 -12.63 7.54 7.59
C MET A 119 -11.68 7.19 6.42
N LEU A 120 -11.99 7.62 5.19
CA LEU A 120 -11.10 7.49 4.04
C LEU A 120 -9.78 8.25 4.24
N VAL A 121 -9.85 9.48 4.76
CA VAL A 121 -8.66 10.29 5.04
C VAL A 121 -7.78 9.61 6.10
N ILE A 122 -8.37 9.15 7.21
CA ILE A 122 -7.63 8.39 8.24
C ILE A 122 -6.98 7.15 7.65
N TYR A 123 -7.69 6.41 6.80
CA TYR A 123 -7.17 5.22 6.15
C TYR A 123 -5.97 5.53 5.23
N THR A 124 -6.01 6.63 4.46
CA THR A 124 -4.84 7.06 3.69
C THR A 124 -3.64 7.39 4.56
N PHE A 125 -3.86 8.05 5.70
CA PHE A 125 -2.78 8.37 6.64
C PHE A 125 -2.18 7.12 7.28
N LEU A 126 -3.01 6.14 7.64
CA LEU A 126 -2.55 4.85 8.13
C LEU A 126 -1.66 4.14 7.11
N TYR A 127 -2.05 4.14 5.83
CA TYR A 127 -1.26 3.56 4.76
C TYR A 127 0.12 4.21 4.61
N LEU A 128 0.18 5.54 4.68
CA LEU A 128 1.44 6.28 4.65
C LEU A 128 2.29 6.00 5.90
N PHE A 129 1.66 5.84 7.06
CA PHE A 129 2.33 5.49 8.31
C PHE A 129 2.94 4.08 8.27
N GLU A 130 2.18 3.07 7.81
CA GLU A 130 2.66 1.69 7.63
C GLU A 130 3.89 1.62 6.72
N ILE A 131 3.88 2.38 5.63
CA ILE A 131 5.02 2.43 4.69
C ILE A 131 6.21 3.16 5.30
N SER A 132 5.96 4.18 6.11
CA SER A 132 7.01 4.87 6.86
C SER A 132 7.70 3.92 7.85
N ILE A 133 6.95 3.00 8.48
CA ILE A 133 7.53 1.95 9.34
C ILE A 133 8.39 0.99 8.52
N ILE A 134 7.92 0.53 7.35
CA ILE A 134 8.71 -0.33 6.45
C ILE A 134 10.01 0.38 6.04
N TYR A 135 9.93 1.68 5.76
CA TYR A 135 11.07 2.47 5.37
C TYR A 135 12.13 2.59 6.49
N LEU A 136 11.79 2.50 7.78
CA LEU A 136 12.77 2.49 8.87
C LEU A 136 13.77 1.33 8.79
N GLN A 137 13.48 0.30 7.99
CA GLN A 137 14.42 -0.76 7.66
C GLN A 137 15.60 -0.28 6.80
N PHE A 138 15.48 0.88 6.13
CA PHE A 138 16.52 1.39 5.24
C PHE A 138 17.86 1.51 5.99
N ASN A 139 18.91 0.96 5.37
CA ASN A 139 20.27 0.91 5.91
C ASN A 139 20.45 0.11 7.23
N ARG A 140 19.47 -0.72 7.62
CA ARG A 140 19.57 -1.68 8.73
C ARG A 140 19.48 -3.11 8.22
N LYS A 141 20.00 -4.08 9.01
CA LYS A 141 19.83 -5.51 8.72
C LYS A 141 18.32 -5.81 8.66
N SER A 142 17.89 -6.53 7.64
CA SER A 142 16.48 -6.86 7.44
C SER A 142 15.93 -7.60 8.65
N ASN A 143 14.97 -6.98 9.33
CA ASN A 143 14.25 -7.57 10.44
C ASN A 143 12.79 -7.79 10.05
N ILE A 144 12.23 -8.92 10.46
CA ILE A 144 10.83 -9.29 10.24
C ILE A 144 9.90 -8.33 11.00
N LEU A 145 10.37 -7.72 12.09
CA LEU A 145 9.59 -6.76 12.87
C LEU A 145 9.05 -5.59 12.03
N TYR A 146 9.82 -5.13 11.04
CA TYR A 146 9.43 -4.00 10.17
C TYR A 146 8.27 -4.30 9.24
N ILE A 147 7.94 -5.58 9.02
CA ILE A 147 6.73 -5.99 8.27
C ILE A 147 5.64 -6.50 9.21
N ALA A 148 5.99 -7.17 10.30
CA ALA A 148 5.03 -7.67 11.27
C ALA A 148 4.21 -6.53 11.91
N LEU A 149 4.86 -5.42 12.27
CA LEU A 149 4.17 -4.26 12.85
C LEU A 149 3.10 -3.66 11.91
N PRO A 150 3.42 -3.30 10.65
CA PRO A 150 2.40 -2.87 9.68
C PRO A 150 1.24 -3.86 9.51
N ILE A 151 1.53 -5.17 9.42
CA ILE A 151 0.49 -6.20 9.26
C ILE A 151 -0.43 -6.25 10.49
N ILE A 152 0.14 -6.18 11.70
CA ILE A 152 -0.64 -6.17 12.94
C ILE A 152 -1.52 -4.92 13.02
N ILE A 153 -0.99 -3.75 12.65
CA ILE A 153 -1.77 -2.50 12.60
C ILE A 153 -2.93 -2.62 11.61
N ASN A 154 -2.67 -3.15 10.41
CA ASN A 154 -3.70 -3.33 9.38
C ASN A 154 -4.80 -4.30 9.85
N LEU A 155 -4.42 -5.42 10.49
CA LEU A 155 -5.35 -6.39 11.08
C LEU A 155 -6.15 -5.79 12.23
N ALA A 156 -5.51 -5.05 13.13
CA ALA A 156 -6.20 -4.40 14.25
C ALA A 156 -7.24 -3.39 13.73
N TYR A 157 -6.88 -2.60 12.71
CA TYR A 157 -7.81 -1.66 12.08
C TYR A 157 -9.00 -2.37 11.43
N HIS A 158 -8.74 -3.51 10.75
CA HIS A 158 -9.78 -4.34 10.17
C HIS A 158 -10.80 -4.81 11.22
N TYR A 159 -10.34 -5.37 12.34
CA TYR A 159 -11.23 -5.88 13.40
C TYR A 159 -11.88 -4.81 14.27
N MET A 160 -11.36 -3.58 14.31
CA MET A 160 -11.99 -2.48 15.09
C MET A 160 -13.14 -1.80 14.34
N PHE A 161 -13.12 -1.82 13.00
CA PHE A 161 -14.13 -1.17 12.16
C PHE A 161 -15.19 -2.14 11.62
N PHE A 162 -15.08 -3.42 11.97
CA PHE A 162 -15.99 -4.50 11.58
C PHE A 162 -16.63 -5.12 12.83
#